data_AF-A0A9P4KFI6-F1
#
_entry.id   AF-A0A9P4KFI6-F1
#
_cell.length_a   1.000
_cell.length_b   1.000
_cell.length_c   1.000
_cell.angle_alpha   90.00
_cell.angle_beta   90.00
_cell.angle_gamma   90.00
#
_symmetry.space_group_name_H-M   'P 1'
#
loop_
_entity.id
_entity.type
_entity.pdbx_description
1 polymer ?
#
loop_
_entity_poly.entity_id
_entity_poly.type
_entity_poly.pdbx_seq_one_letter_code
_entity_poly.pdbx_strand_id
1 'polypeptide(L)'
;MSLLHVFDLPQLYTKPPAEALLEALALLTSAPPSWECSDTEEQGDGVHKFGMRKAVKPKAVQISPKGVTRYLTSIVSSSLRWISDEGVKEEIWSQASMRLSERSGRTAMGAISRQFRIPSQSGSFQLTVHEPALTGDDLGLKTWAASYLLAKRLHTFDLLKSRNSGKIQVLELGSGTGLVGMAMAGLGADVVLTDLPSIYSNLARNVQDNSAVVHENHGTMRTGLLDWTNPTLCRIFLPGTQTGDDGDDGTLLTEKFPLVLAADSLYSSEHPRLLVETIEAWLSDTSDARVIVEFPFRDAYLPQIDDFRARMGKIGLSIIEEGEEKGYDDWGWAGADDEENDKALVRCWWSCWGRLASATN
;
A
#
# COMPACT_ATOMS: atom_id res chain seq x y z
N MET A 1 4.72 12.71 -29.93
CA MET A 1 4.18 13.60 -28.89
C MET A 1 5.20 14.70 -28.69
N SER A 2 4.81 15.97 -28.63
CA SER A 2 5.75 17.06 -28.34
C SER A 2 6.02 17.05 -26.84
N LEU A 3 7.24 16.67 -26.45
CA LEU A 3 7.74 16.85 -25.10
C LEU A 3 7.91 18.36 -24.88
N LEU A 4 7.15 18.95 -23.97
CA LEU A 4 7.35 20.37 -23.64
C LEU A 4 8.62 20.52 -22.82
N HIS A 5 9.39 21.56 -23.10
CA HIS A 5 10.52 21.96 -22.29
C HIS A 5 10.07 23.02 -21.28
N VAL A 6 10.82 23.20 -20.19
CA VAL A 6 10.58 24.28 -19.22
C VAL A 6 10.64 25.68 -19.84
N PHE A 7 11.24 25.81 -21.03
CA PHE A 7 11.29 27.06 -21.79
C PHE A 7 9.98 27.37 -22.53
N ASP A 8 9.11 26.38 -22.69
CA ASP A 8 7.78 26.54 -23.29
C ASP A 8 6.74 27.02 -22.25
N LEU A 9 7.13 27.06 -20.96
CA LEU A 9 6.31 27.57 -19.86
C LEU A 9 6.47 29.10 -19.72
N PRO A 10 5.51 29.80 -19.07
CA PRO A 10 5.57 31.25 -18.86
C PRO A 10 6.84 31.67 -18.10
N GLN A 11 7.64 32.54 -18.71
CA GLN A 11 8.91 32.96 -18.12
C GLN A 11 8.73 34.23 -17.26
N LEU A 12 9.26 34.24 -16.04
CA LEU A 12 9.05 35.36 -15.09
C LEU A 12 9.48 36.74 -15.64
N TYR A 13 10.48 36.79 -16.51
CA TYR A 13 10.94 38.05 -17.11
C TYR A 13 9.91 38.67 -18.06
N THR A 14 8.94 37.89 -18.58
CA THR A 14 7.84 38.40 -19.41
C THR A 14 6.65 38.91 -18.59
N LYS A 15 6.73 38.84 -17.25
CA LYS A 15 5.65 39.23 -16.33
C LYS A 15 4.30 38.59 -16.69
N PRO A 16 4.23 37.24 -16.78
CA PRO A 16 3.02 36.55 -17.19
C PRO A 16 1.87 36.78 -16.20
N PRO A 17 0.60 36.73 -16.65
CA PRO A 17 -0.54 36.80 -15.75
C PRO A 17 -0.55 35.63 -14.76
N ALA A 18 -1.21 35.80 -13.62
CA ALA A 18 -1.22 34.82 -12.54
C ALA A 18 -1.81 33.48 -12.98
N GLU A 19 -2.86 33.54 -13.80
CA GLU A 19 -3.57 32.38 -14.34
C GLU A 19 -2.61 31.49 -15.15
N ALA A 20 -1.75 32.09 -15.97
CA ALA A 20 -0.78 31.34 -16.77
C ALA A 20 0.27 30.64 -15.90
N LEU A 21 0.69 31.26 -14.79
CA LEU A 21 1.62 30.63 -13.84
C LEU A 21 0.95 29.46 -13.12
N LEU A 22 -0.29 29.61 -12.68
CA LEU A 22 -1.07 28.55 -12.03
C LEU A 22 -1.33 27.37 -12.98
N GLU A 23 -1.68 27.64 -14.25
CA GLU A 23 -1.81 26.61 -15.29
C GLU A 23 -0.49 25.87 -15.51
N ALA A 24 0.63 26.58 -15.59
CA ALA A 24 1.95 25.97 -15.72
C ALA A 24 2.31 25.10 -14.51
N LEU A 25 2.00 25.53 -13.29
CA LEU A 25 2.21 24.77 -12.05
C LEU A 25 1.29 23.55 -11.96
N ALA A 26 0.07 23.63 -12.51
CA ALA A 26 -0.83 22.50 -12.63
C ALA A 26 -0.29 21.45 -13.62
N LEU A 27 0.31 21.87 -14.74
CA LEU A 27 0.98 20.96 -15.69
C LEU A 27 2.21 20.28 -15.08
N LEU A 28 2.84 20.90 -14.08
CA LEU A 28 3.98 20.36 -13.34
C LEU A 28 3.57 19.48 -12.14
N THR A 29 2.28 19.15 -11.98
CA THR A 29 1.88 18.11 -11.00
C THR A 29 2.57 16.78 -11.30
N SER A 30 3.21 16.20 -10.29
CA SER A 30 3.70 14.81 -10.40
C SER A 30 2.62 13.85 -9.94
N ALA A 31 2.25 12.88 -10.78
CA ALA A 31 1.49 11.74 -10.31
C ALA A 31 2.38 10.89 -9.36
N PRO A 32 1.80 10.16 -8.38
CA PRO A 32 2.53 9.16 -7.62
C PRO A 32 3.31 8.22 -8.55
N PRO A 33 4.53 7.78 -8.19
CA PRO A 33 5.19 6.69 -8.88
C PRO A 33 4.25 5.48 -8.91
N SER A 34 4.07 4.89 -10.10
CA SER A 34 3.33 3.64 -10.26
C SER A 34 4.24 2.48 -9.89
N TRP A 35 3.72 1.52 -9.14
CA TRP A 35 4.42 0.27 -8.79
C TRP A 35 4.06 -0.87 -9.75
N GLU A 36 3.40 -0.56 -10.86
CA GLU A 36 3.15 -1.51 -11.94
C GLU A 36 4.43 -1.68 -12.76
N CYS A 37 4.83 -2.92 -13.02
CA CYS A 37 5.90 -3.18 -13.95
C CYS A 37 5.47 -2.64 -15.33
N SER A 38 6.26 -1.77 -15.95
CA SER A 38 6.02 -1.44 -17.36
C SER A 38 6.22 -2.72 -18.16
N ASP A 39 5.18 -3.19 -18.88
CA ASP A 39 5.14 -4.39 -19.74
C ASP A 39 6.18 -4.40 -20.90
N THR A 40 7.30 -3.69 -20.79
CA THR A 40 8.32 -3.57 -21.83
C THR A 40 9.47 -4.58 -21.72
N GLU A 41 9.46 -5.49 -20.75
CA GLU A 41 10.55 -6.47 -20.57
C GLU A 41 10.13 -7.95 -20.70
N GLU A 42 9.00 -8.24 -21.35
CA GLU A 42 8.69 -9.58 -21.85
C GLU A 42 8.54 -9.56 -23.38
N GLN A 43 9.68 -9.45 -24.10
CA GLN A 43 9.78 -9.98 -25.46
C GLN A 43 10.48 -11.33 -25.40
N GLY A 44 9.68 -12.36 -25.11
CA GLY A 44 10.05 -13.76 -25.21
C GLY A 44 8.84 -14.56 -25.66
N ASP A 45 8.79 -14.85 -26.96
CA ASP A 45 7.92 -15.78 -27.67
C ASP A 45 6.41 -15.51 -27.74
N GLY A 46 5.92 -15.52 -28.99
CA GLY A 46 4.58 -15.10 -29.33
C GLY A 46 3.52 -16.16 -29.05
N VAL A 47 2.27 -15.68 -29.01
CA VAL A 47 1.15 -16.14 -29.85
C VAL A 47 -0.14 -15.40 -29.43
N HIS A 48 -0.86 -14.89 -30.44
CA HIS A 48 -2.24 -14.39 -30.49
C HIS A 48 -2.69 -13.14 -29.70
N LYS A 49 -2.77 -12.03 -30.44
CA LYS A 49 -3.47 -10.78 -30.12
C LYS A 49 -4.99 -10.96 -30.17
N PHE A 50 -5.69 -10.68 -29.07
CA PHE A 50 -7.10 -10.26 -29.10
C PHE A 50 -7.19 -8.78 -28.75
N GLY A 51 -7.76 -8.00 -29.67
CA GLY A 51 -7.82 -6.55 -29.59
C GLY A 51 -8.86 -6.07 -28.57
N MET A 52 -8.40 -5.48 -27.46
CA MET A 52 -9.21 -4.58 -26.66
C MET A 52 -8.96 -3.13 -27.07
N ARG A 53 -10.07 -2.42 -27.36
CA ARG A 53 -10.11 -1.01 -27.70
C ARG A 53 -9.47 -0.19 -26.57
N LYS A 54 -8.39 0.53 -26.88
CA LYS A 54 -7.77 1.52 -25.99
C LYS A 54 -8.79 2.57 -25.59
N ALA A 55 -9.16 2.60 -24.32
CA ALA A 55 -9.79 3.77 -23.72
C ALA A 55 -8.83 4.95 -23.88
N VAL A 56 -9.34 6.04 -24.47
CA VAL A 56 -8.59 7.27 -24.72
C VAL A 56 -8.30 7.92 -23.37
N LYS A 57 -7.09 7.75 -22.84
CA LYS A 57 -6.59 8.58 -21.73
C LYS A 57 -6.56 10.05 -22.22
N PRO A 58 -7.01 11.04 -21.41
CA PRO A 58 -6.79 12.44 -21.76
C PRO A 58 -5.28 12.66 -21.94
N LYS A 59 -4.91 13.38 -23.00
CA LYS A 59 -3.52 13.59 -23.42
C LYS A 59 -2.78 14.41 -22.35
N ALA A 60 -2.13 13.73 -21.39
CA ALA A 60 -1.23 14.39 -20.45
C ALA A 60 -0.04 14.95 -21.23
N VAL A 61 0.15 16.26 -21.14
CA VAL A 61 1.30 16.95 -21.72
C VAL A 61 2.53 16.57 -20.90
N GLN A 62 3.49 15.86 -21.51
CA GLN A 62 4.72 15.49 -20.80
C GLN A 62 5.76 16.62 -20.90
N ILE A 63 6.20 17.10 -19.74
CA ILE A 63 7.27 18.10 -19.62
C ILE A 63 8.59 17.39 -19.29
N SER A 64 9.67 17.77 -19.98
CA SER A 64 11.02 17.28 -19.69
C SER A 64 11.42 17.57 -18.24
N PRO A 65 11.93 16.59 -17.46
CA PRO A 65 12.39 16.83 -16.09
C PRO A 65 13.56 17.83 -15.99
N LYS A 66 14.32 18.00 -17.08
CA LYS A 66 15.49 18.89 -17.12
C LYS A 66 15.06 20.35 -16.94
N GLY A 67 15.61 20.98 -15.90
CA GLY A 67 15.41 22.42 -15.63
C GLY A 67 14.15 22.77 -14.85
N VAL A 68 13.26 21.80 -14.57
CA VAL A 68 12.02 22.03 -13.79
C VAL A 68 12.34 22.53 -12.38
N THR A 69 13.28 21.90 -11.67
CA THR A 69 13.71 22.34 -10.33
C THR A 69 14.14 23.81 -10.34
N ARG A 70 14.98 24.20 -11.31
CA ARG A 70 15.46 25.58 -11.44
C ARG A 70 14.32 26.56 -11.70
N TYR A 71 13.36 26.18 -12.54
CA TYR A 71 12.18 27.00 -12.82
C TYR A 71 11.29 27.18 -11.58
N LEU A 72 10.99 26.09 -10.85
CA LEU A 72 10.20 26.16 -9.61
C LEU A 72 10.90 27.02 -8.55
N THR A 73 12.21 26.83 -8.33
CA THR A 73 12.99 27.67 -7.41
C THR A 73 12.96 29.14 -7.85
N SER A 74 12.99 29.43 -9.15
CA SER A 74 12.88 30.81 -9.64
C SER A 74 11.54 31.45 -9.29
N ILE A 75 10.43 30.70 -9.35
CA ILE A 75 9.10 31.17 -8.96
C ILE A 75 9.05 31.45 -7.45
N VAL A 76 9.49 30.48 -6.64
CA VAL A 76 9.53 30.61 -5.17
C VAL A 76 10.39 31.80 -4.74
N SER A 77 11.52 32.05 -5.42
CA SER A 77 12.42 33.18 -5.10
C SER A 77 11.95 34.54 -5.64
N SER A 78 10.92 34.57 -6.48
CA SER A 78 10.43 35.80 -7.11
C SER A 78 9.44 36.53 -6.21
N SER A 79 9.57 37.84 -6.12
CA SER A 79 8.59 38.70 -5.41
C SER A 79 7.27 38.90 -6.15
N LEU A 80 7.14 38.41 -7.39
CA LEU A 80 5.93 38.49 -8.23
C LEU A 80 5.28 39.90 -8.27
N ARG A 81 6.11 40.96 -8.27
CA ARG A 81 5.67 42.37 -8.11
C ARG A 81 4.64 42.87 -9.13
N TRP A 82 4.50 42.21 -10.27
CA TRP A 82 3.53 42.57 -11.30
C TRP A 82 2.12 42.01 -11.05
N ILE A 83 1.98 41.08 -10.11
CA ILE A 83 0.70 40.59 -9.62
C ILE A 83 0.29 41.48 -8.45
N SER A 84 -0.94 42.00 -8.45
CA SER A 84 -1.43 42.93 -7.44
C SER A 84 -2.14 42.26 -6.27
N ASP A 85 -2.71 41.07 -6.50
CA ASP A 85 -3.42 40.30 -5.48
C ASP A 85 -2.43 39.46 -4.66
N GLU A 86 -2.33 39.74 -3.36
CA GLU A 86 -1.44 39.02 -2.44
C GLU A 86 -1.89 37.57 -2.21
N GLY A 87 -3.19 37.29 -2.16
CA GLY A 87 -3.70 35.93 -1.98
C GLY A 87 -3.32 35.02 -3.16
N VAL A 88 -3.36 35.56 -4.37
CA VAL A 88 -2.93 34.84 -5.58
C VAL A 88 -1.41 34.62 -5.60
N LYS A 89 -0.61 35.53 -5.06
CA LYS A 89 0.85 35.31 -4.92
C LYS A 89 1.14 34.16 -3.97
N GLU A 90 0.50 34.16 -2.80
CA GLU A 90 0.62 33.08 -1.82
C GLU A 90 0.26 31.73 -2.44
N GLU A 91 -0.82 31.68 -3.23
CA GLU A 91 -1.19 30.46 -3.95
C GLU A 91 -0.12 30.02 -4.96
N ILE A 92 0.43 30.94 -5.76
CA ILE A 92 1.51 30.63 -6.72
C ILE A 92 2.75 30.09 -5.99
N TRP A 93 3.18 30.73 -4.90
CA TRP A 93 4.34 30.28 -4.12
C TRP A 93 4.08 28.92 -3.46
N SER A 94 2.88 28.72 -2.92
CA SER A 94 2.45 27.45 -2.34
C SER A 94 2.50 26.32 -3.35
N GLN A 95 1.87 26.49 -4.52
CA GLN A 95 1.87 25.51 -5.61
C GLN A 95 3.30 25.23 -6.12
N ALA A 96 4.13 26.26 -6.31
CA ALA A 96 5.51 26.09 -6.76
C ALA A 96 6.37 25.31 -5.75
N SER A 97 6.20 25.61 -4.46
CA SER A 97 6.89 24.91 -3.36
C SER A 97 6.44 23.45 -3.27
N MET A 98 5.14 23.18 -3.45
CA MET A 98 4.58 21.83 -3.48
C MET A 98 5.16 21.00 -4.64
N ARG A 99 5.22 21.55 -5.87
CA ARG A 99 5.84 20.85 -7.02
C ARG A 99 7.33 20.58 -6.84
N LEU A 100 8.02 21.42 -6.07
CA LEU A 100 9.43 21.23 -5.74
C LEU A 100 9.58 20.10 -4.71
N SER A 101 8.73 20.08 -3.68
CA SER A 101 8.68 19.03 -2.65
C SER A 101 8.36 17.65 -3.24
N GLU A 102 7.39 17.54 -4.15
CA GLU A 102 7.04 16.32 -4.90
C GLU A 102 8.24 15.69 -5.64
N ARG A 103 9.26 16.50 -5.95
CA ARG A 103 10.45 16.10 -6.71
C ARG A 103 11.71 15.95 -5.85
N SER A 104 11.58 16.10 -4.54
CA SER A 104 12.69 16.06 -3.58
C SER A 104 12.83 14.71 -2.87
N GLY A 105 12.16 13.66 -3.36
CA GLY A 105 12.14 12.31 -2.78
C GLY A 105 10.94 12.05 -1.86
N ARG A 106 10.66 10.76 -1.56
CA ARG A 106 9.46 10.34 -0.83
C ARG A 106 9.36 10.94 0.58
N THR A 107 10.50 11.11 1.27
CA THR A 107 10.60 11.71 2.61
C THR A 107 10.21 13.18 2.62
N ALA A 108 10.49 13.92 1.54
CA ALA A 108 10.23 15.35 1.43
C ALA A 108 8.82 15.67 0.89
N MET A 109 8.10 14.65 0.40
CA MET A 109 6.77 14.79 -0.18
C MET A 109 5.69 14.77 0.91
N GLY A 110 4.65 15.58 0.72
CA GLY A 110 3.47 15.60 1.58
C GLY A 110 2.65 14.31 1.53
N ALA A 111 1.45 14.36 2.10
CA ALA A 111 0.51 13.25 2.02
C ALA A 111 0.15 12.95 0.56
N ILE A 112 -0.02 11.67 0.26
CA ILE A 112 -0.32 11.18 -1.09
C ILE A 112 -1.43 10.15 -1.03
N SER A 113 -2.26 10.15 -2.06
CA SER A 113 -3.20 9.05 -2.32
C SER A 113 -2.80 8.38 -3.62
N ARG A 114 -2.69 7.06 -3.60
CA ARG A 114 -2.34 6.25 -4.77
C ARG A 114 -3.36 5.16 -5.02
N GLN A 115 -3.54 4.82 -6.29
CA GLN A 115 -4.42 3.74 -6.71
C GLN A 115 -3.61 2.47 -6.98
N PHE A 116 -4.04 1.38 -6.38
CA PHE A 116 -3.51 0.04 -6.58
C PHE A 116 -4.50 -0.79 -7.38
N ARG A 117 -4.01 -1.49 -8.42
CA ARG A 117 -4.84 -2.39 -9.21
C ARG A 117 -4.74 -3.79 -8.63
N ILE A 118 -5.87 -4.34 -8.20
CA ILE A 118 -5.94 -5.69 -7.63
C ILE A 118 -6.53 -6.64 -8.66
N PRO A 119 -5.80 -7.68 -9.11
CA PRO A 119 -6.33 -8.74 -9.95
C PRO A 119 -7.42 -9.54 -9.23
N SER A 120 -8.40 -10.03 -9.99
CA SER A 120 -9.44 -10.94 -9.50
C SER A 120 -9.71 -12.04 -10.54
N GLN A 121 -10.45 -13.07 -10.17
CA GLN A 121 -10.81 -14.17 -11.08
C GLN A 121 -11.63 -13.70 -12.30
N SER A 122 -12.33 -12.57 -12.19
CA SER A 122 -13.19 -11.99 -13.22
C SER A 122 -12.61 -10.74 -13.88
N GLY A 123 -11.40 -10.30 -13.51
CA GLY A 123 -10.76 -9.10 -14.04
C GLY A 123 -9.84 -8.43 -13.04
N SER A 124 -10.16 -7.19 -12.65
CA SER A 124 -9.42 -6.44 -11.65
C SER A 124 -10.25 -5.28 -11.12
N PHE A 125 -10.01 -4.85 -9.88
CA PHE A 125 -10.59 -3.64 -9.29
C PHE A 125 -9.48 -2.69 -8.80
N GLN A 126 -9.86 -1.49 -8.40
CA GLN A 126 -8.91 -0.48 -7.92
C GLN A 126 -9.19 -0.13 -6.47
N LEU A 127 -8.14 -0.01 -5.68
CA LEU A 127 -8.18 0.49 -4.32
C LEU A 127 -7.38 1.78 -4.22
N THR A 128 -7.90 2.78 -3.52
CA THR A 128 -7.20 4.04 -3.25
C THR A 128 -6.67 4.04 -1.83
N VAL A 129 -5.36 4.17 -1.66
CA VAL A 129 -4.71 4.20 -0.35
C VAL A 129 -4.15 5.60 -0.10
N HIS A 130 -4.53 6.18 1.03
CA HIS A 130 -3.92 7.40 1.55
C HIS A 130 -2.75 7.08 2.47
N GLU A 131 -1.63 7.74 2.18
CA GLU A 131 -0.41 7.75 2.99
C GLU A 131 -0.14 9.19 3.42
N PRO A 132 -0.12 9.50 4.73
CA PRO A 132 0.21 10.85 5.20
C PRO A 132 1.66 11.23 4.85
N ALA A 133 2.04 12.47 5.14
CA ALA A 133 3.44 12.87 5.08
C ALA A 133 4.28 12.00 6.02
N LEU A 134 5.58 11.82 5.76
CA LEU A 134 6.45 11.12 6.70
C LEU A 134 6.89 12.10 7.78
N THR A 135 6.29 12.02 8.96
CA THR A 135 6.64 12.81 10.13
C THR A 135 7.06 11.90 11.27
N GLY A 136 8.23 12.12 11.88
CA GLY A 136 8.71 11.26 12.97
C GLY A 136 8.78 9.77 12.58
N ASP A 137 8.22 8.91 13.44
CA ASP A 137 8.25 7.44 13.32
C ASP A 137 7.01 6.84 12.62
N ASP A 138 6.35 7.60 11.75
CA ASP A 138 5.12 7.21 11.03
C ASP A 138 5.34 6.18 9.89
N LEU A 139 6.27 5.23 10.07
CA LEU A 139 6.62 4.20 9.07
C LEU A 139 5.46 3.22 8.82
N GLY A 140 4.65 2.93 9.85
CA GLY A 140 3.46 2.08 9.72
C GLY A 140 2.34 2.70 8.85
N LEU A 141 2.44 4.00 8.55
CA LEU A 141 1.49 4.72 7.68
C LEU A 141 1.89 4.70 6.21
N LYS A 142 2.94 3.95 5.85
CA LYS A 142 3.42 3.80 4.48
C LYS A 142 3.05 2.41 3.96
N THR A 143 2.74 2.34 2.68
CA THR A 143 2.61 1.06 1.99
C THR A 143 4.00 0.57 1.62
N TRP A 144 4.21 -0.74 1.70
CA TRP A 144 5.48 -1.41 1.39
C TRP A 144 5.31 -2.40 0.23
N ALA A 145 6.40 -2.75 -0.46
CA ALA A 145 6.35 -3.64 -1.64
C ALA A 145 5.63 -4.97 -1.34
N ALA A 146 5.97 -5.61 -0.21
CA ALA A 146 5.38 -6.88 0.21
C ALA A 146 3.85 -6.82 0.36
N SER A 147 3.29 -5.69 0.83
CA SER A 147 1.83 -5.52 0.91
C SER A 147 1.19 -5.51 -0.48
N TYR A 148 1.78 -4.82 -1.46
CA TYR A 148 1.20 -4.78 -2.81
C TYR A 148 1.38 -6.10 -3.56
N LEU A 149 2.53 -6.75 -3.42
CA LEU A 149 2.78 -8.08 -3.99
C LEU A 149 1.78 -9.10 -3.44
N LEU A 150 1.60 -9.14 -2.11
CA LEU A 150 0.63 -10.05 -1.50
C LEU A 150 -0.78 -9.75 -1.98
N ALA A 151 -1.18 -8.47 -1.99
CA ALA A 151 -2.50 -8.05 -2.47
C ALA A 151 -2.77 -8.51 -3.91
N LYS A 152 -1.76 -8.47 -4.80
CA LYS A 152 -1.88 -9.00 -6.17
C LYS A 152 -2.00 -10.52 -6.19
N ARG A 153 -1.28 -11.23 -5.32
CA ARG A 153 -1.30 -12.70 -5.26
C ARG A 153 -2.60 -13.26 -4.70
N LEU A 154 -3.31 -12.55 -3.81
CA LEU A 154 -4.46 -13.10 -3.06
C LEU A 154 -5.48 -13.88 -3.92
N HIS A 155 -5.75 -13.42 -5.15
CA HIS A 155 -6.70 -14.06 -6.07
C HIS A 155 -6.27 -15.46 -6.56
N THR A 156 -4.97 -15.80 -6.48
CA THR A 156 -4.43 -17.10 -6.92
C THR A 156 -4.67 -18.19 -5.89
N PHE A 157 -4.90 -17.84 -4.62
CA PHE A 157 -5.22 -18.81 -3.59
C PHE A 157 -6.66 -19.28 -3.74
N ASP A 158 -6.87 -20.60 -3.81
CA ASP A 158 -8.19 -21.20 -3.97
C ASP A 158 -9.02 -21.23 -2.66
N LEU A 159 -8.88 -20.20 -1.83
CA LEU A 159 -9.48 -20.12 -0.49
C LEU A 159 -10.95 -19.71 -0.52
N LEU A 160 -11.33 -18.92 -1.52
CA LEU A 160 -12.68 -18.38 -1.66
C LEU A 160 -13.66 -19.35 -2.31
N LYS A 161 -13.17 -20.36 -3.04
CA LYS A 161 -14.02 -21.36 -3.71
C LYS A 161 -14.50 -22.49 -2.79
N SER A 162 -13.88 -22.64 -1.62
CA SER A 162 -14.07 -23.77 -0.71
C SER A 162 -15.35 -23.70 0.14
N ARG A 163 -16.02 -22.54 0.28
CA ARG A 163 -17.17 -22.38 1.20
C ARG A 163 -18.50 -22.34 0.47
N ASN A 164 -19.23 -23.45 0.55
CA ASN A 164 -20.57 -23.64 -0.02
C ASN A 164 -21.69 -22.76 0.56
N SER A 165 -21.44 -21.89 1.56
CA SER A 165 -22.53 -21.15 2.24
C SER A 165 -22.21 -19.80 2.90
N GLY A 166 -21.03 -19.19 2.71
CA GLY A 166 -20.78 -17.86 3.28
C GLY A 166 -19.38 -17.28 3.02
N LYS A 167 -19.22 -15.97 3.26
CA LYS A 167 -17.95 -15.25 3.12
C LYS A 167 -16.89 -15.87 4.04
N ILE A 168 -15.65 -15.98 3.55
CA ILE A 168 -14.52 -16.34 4.42
C ILE A 168 -14.30 -15.19 5.42
N GLN A 169 -14.12 -15.54 6.69
CA GLN A 169 -13.76 -14.60 7.74
C GLN A 169 -12.24 -14.48 7.77
N VAL A 170 -11.71 -13.26 7.76
CA VAL A 170 -10.28 -12.99 7.67
C VAL A 170 -9.86 -12.00 8.73
N LEU A 171 -8.74 -12.25 9.38
CA LEU A 171 -8.06 -11.29 10.24
C LEU A 171 -6.74 -10.87 9.61
N GLU A 172 -6.53 -9.57 9.42
CA GLU A 172 -5.23 -9.03 9.05
C GLU A 172 -4.52 -8.46 10.29
N LEU A 173 -3.29 -8.91 10.52
CA LEU A 173 -2.43 -8.48 11.61
C LEU A 173 -1.41 -7.47 11.08
N GLY A 174 -1.36 -6.28 11.68
CA GLY A 174 -0.40 -5.24 11.28
C GLY A 174 -0.73 -4.70 9.89
N SER A 175 -1.96 -4.20 9.76
CA SER A 175 -2.54 -3.84 8.45
C SER A 175 -1.89 -2.61 7.83
N GLY A 176 -1.25 -1.75 8.63
CA GLY A 176 -0.64 -0.50 8.19
C GLY A 176 -1.65 0.38 7.46
N THR A 177 -1.47 0.55 6.15
CA THR A 177 -2.40 1.29 5.30
C THR A 177 -3.69 0.53 4.94
N GLY A 178 -3.73 -0.78 5.20
CA GLY A 178 -4.86 -1.68 4.98
C GLY A 178 -4.93 -2.31 3.59
N LEU A 179 -3.89 -2.16 2.76
CA LEU A 179 -3.93 -2.59 1.35
C LEU A 179 -4.28 -4.08 1.18
N VAL A 180 -3.65 -4.97 1.97
CA VAL A 180 -3.85 -6.42 1.80
C VAL A 180 -5.24 -6.84 2.25
N GLY A 181 -5.70 -6.41 3.42
CA GLY A 181 -7.04 -6.74 3.91
C GLY A 181 -8.14 -6.14 3.03
N MET A 182 -7.98 -4.91 2.54
CA MET A 182 -8.92 -4.32 1.58
C MET A 182 -8.93 -5.08 0.25
N ALA A 183 -7.78 -5.57 -0.22
CA ALA A 183 -7.72 -6.42 -1.40
C ALA A 183 -8.44 -7.75 -1.17
N MET A 184 -8.24 -8.40 -0.03
CA MET A 184 -8.94 -9.63 0.33
C MET A 184 -10.46 -9.41 0.44
N ALA A 185 -10.89 -8.30 1.04
CA ALA A 185 -12.30 -7.93 1.11
C ALA A 185 -12.87 -7.66 -0.27
N GLY A 186 -12.13 -6.97 -1.14
CA GLY A 186 -12.50 -6.74 -2.54
C GLY A 186 -12.57 -8.01 -3.39
N LEU A 187 -12.05 -9.15 -2.92
CA LEU A 187 -12.26 -10.47 -3.51
C LEU A 187 -13.52 -11.19 -2.97
N GLY A 188 -14.27 -10.56 -2.07
CA GLY A 188 -15.54 -11.07 -1.52
C GLY A 188 -15.46 -11.60 -0.08
N ALA A 189 -14.34 -11.42 0.61
CA ALA A 189 -14.17 -11.83 2.01
C ALA A 189 -14.82 -10.87 3.01
N ASP A 190 -15.00 -11.34 4.25
CA ASP A 190 -15.30 -10.49 5.41
C ASP A 190 -14.03 -10.33 6.26
N VAL A 191 -13.49 -9.12 6.28
CA VAL A 191 -12.13 -8.86 6.79
C VAL A 191 -12.17 -7.95 8.00
N VAL A 192 -11.45 -8.34 9.05
CA VAL A 192 -11.10 -7.48 10.18
C VAL A 192 -9.65 -7.04 10.01
N LEU A 193 -9.43 -5.75 9.78
CA LEU A 193 -8.11 -5.14 9.64
C LEU A 193 -7.68 -4.57 10.99
N THR A 194 -6.54 -4.99 11.51
CA THR A 194 -6.06 -4.58 12.83
C THR A 194 -4.67 -3.96 12.78
N ASP A 195 -4.47 -2.95 13.64
CA ASP A 195 -3.18 -2.33 13.88
C ASP A 195 -3.16 -1.62 15.27
N LEU A 196 -2.08 -0.91 15.56
CA LEU A 196 -1.88 -0.12 16.77
C LEU A 196 -2.70 1.19 16.77
N PRO A 197 -2.94 1.81 17.94
CA PRO A 197 -3.70 3.06 18.05
C PRO A 197 -3.17 4.21 17.17
N SER A 198 -1.84 4.31 17.02
CA SER A 198 -1.20 5.35 16.18
C SER A 198 -1.50 5.19 14.69
N ILE A 199 -1.85 3.98 14.22
CA ILE A 199 -2.09 3.65 12.82
C ILE A 199 -3.59 3.64 12.49
N TYR A 200 -4.43 3.35 13.48
CA TYR A 200 -5.86 3.10 13.34
C TYR A 200 -6.61 4.20 12.58
N SER A 201 -6.36 5.48 12.87
CA SER A 201 -7.13 6.58 12.23
C SER A 201 -6.96 6.61 10.71
N ASN A 202 -5.73 6.39 10.21
CA ASN A 202 -5.45 6.32 8.78
C ASN A 202 -5.99 5.02 8.16
N LEU A 203 -5.87 3.89 8.87
CA LEU A 203 -6.43 2.61 8.45
C LEU A 203 -7.96 2.71 8.27
N ALA A 204 -8.68 3.26 9.25
CA ALA A 204 -10.12 3.46 9.22
C ALA A 204 -10.55 4.38 8.07
N ARG A 205 -9.79 5.45 7.80
CA ARG A 205 -10.01 6.31 6.64
C ARG A 205 -9.88 5.54 5.33
N ASN A 206 -8.79 4.78 5.15
CA ASN A 206 -8.58 4.00 3.92
C ASN A 206 -9.69 2.96 3.71
N VAL A 207 -10.10 2.26 4.76
CA VAL A 207 -11.22 1.30 4.69
C VAL A 207 -12.52 2.00 4.29
N GLN A 208 -12.81 3.17 4.86
CA GLN A 208 -14.00 3.95 4.51
C GLN A 208 -13.99 4.40 3.04
N ASP A 209 -12.85 4.91 2.56
CA ASP A 209 -12.68 5.41 1.19
C ASP A 209 -12.87 4.30 0.13
N ASN A 210 -12.67 3.03 0.50
CA ASN A 210 -12.81 1.87 -0.41
C ASN A 210 -14.07 1.02 -0.17
N SER A 211 -14.94 1.42 0.76
CA SER A 211 -16.14 0.66 1.16
C SER A 211 -17.08 0.33 -0.01
N ALA A 212 -17.26 1.27 -0.95
CA ALA A 212 -18.13 1.08 -2.11
C ALA A 212 -17.63 -0.04 -3.04
N VAL A 213 -16.35 -0.02 -3.42
CA VAL A 213 -15.73 -1.03 -4.29
C VAL A 213 -15.79 -2.42 -3.66
N VAL A 214 -15.54 -2.50 -2.35
CA VAL A 214 -15.61 -3.77 -1.62
C VAL A 214 -17.04 -4.30 -1.55
N HIS A 215 -18.03 -3.42 -1.30
CA HIS A 215 -19.44 -3.80 -1.27
C HIS A 215 -19.94 -4.28 -2.64
N GLU A 216 -19.52 -3.62 -3.73
CA GLU A 216 -19.81 -4.07 -5.11
C GLU A 216 -19.27 -5.47 -5.40
N ASN A 217 -18.12 -5.82 -4.81
CA ASN A 217 -17.53 -7.16 -4.90
C ASN A 217 -18.02 -8.12 -3.80
N HIS A 218 -19.11 -7.79 -3.12
CA HIS A 218 -19.73 -8.61 -2.07
C HIS A 218 -18.86 -8.86 -0.83
N GLY A 219 -17.79 -8.10 -0.62
CA GLY A 219 -16.97 -8.15 0.59
C GLY A 219 -17.54 -7.33 1.75
N THR A 220 -16.89 -7.41 2.91
CA THR A 220 -17.12 -6.54 4.08
C THR A 220 -15.80 -6.26 4.79
N MET A 221 -15.71 -5.12 5.46
CA MET A 221 -14.53 -4.71 6.22
C MET A 221 -14.94 -4.12 7.57
N ARG A 222 -14.14 -4.42 8.59
CA ARG A 222 -14.17 -3.81 9.91
C ARG A 222 -12.74 -3.47 10.32
N THR A 223 -12.57 -2.42 11.11
CA THR A 223 -11.26 -2.02 11.65
C THR A 223 -11.22 -2.22 13.15
N GLY A 224 -10.04 -2.57 13.66
CA GLY A 224 -9.83 -2.83 15.08
C GLY A 224 -8.44 -2.50 15.57
N LEU A 225 -8.32 -2.49 16.90
CA LEU A 225 -7.06 -2.39 17.62
C LEU A 225 -6.64 -3.76 18.11
N LEU A 226 -5.42 -4.17 17.78
CA LEU A 226 -4.83 -5.42 18.23
C LEU A 226 -3.33 -5.18 18.43
N ASP A 227 -2.92 -5.05 19.69
CA ASP A 227 -1.53 -4.94 20.10
C ASP A 227 -0.98 -6.34 20.40
N TRP A 228 0.03 -6.77 19.66
CA TRP A 228 0.60 -8.13 19.81
C TRP A 228 1.29 -8.35 21.15
N THR A 229 1.59 -7.31 21.92
CA THR A 229 2.05 -7.46 23.31
C THR A 229 0.94 -7.94 24.25
N ASN A 230 -0.32 -7.80 23.83
CA ASN A 230 -1.50 -8.36 24.48
C ASN A 230 -2.36 -9.12 23.44
N PRO A 231 -1.88 -10.29 22.98
CA PRO A 231 -2.38 -10.94 21.76
C PRO A 231 -3.83 -11.44 21.87
N THR A 232 -4.43 -11.48 23.07
CA THR A 232 -5.81 -11.95 23.27
C THR A 232 -6.85 -10.83 23.26
N LEU A 233 -6.41 -9.57 23.18
CA LEU A 233 -7.30 -8.40 23.23
C LEU A 233 -7.40 -7.74 21.86
N CYS A 234 -8.51 -8.00 21.16
CA CYS A 234 -8.87 -7.31 19.93
C CYS A 234 -10.17 -6.52 20.11
N ARG A 235 -10.14 -5.22 19.86
CA ARG A 235 -11.31 -4.34 19.87
C ARG A 235 -11.66 -3.91 18.46
N ILE A 236 -12.88 -4.16 18.02
CA ILE A 236 -13.39 -3.69 16.73
C ILE A 236 -14.28 -2.47 16.91
N PHE A 237 -14.27 -1.58 15.93
CA PHE A 237 -15.03 -0.33 15.95
C PHE A 237 -16.01 -0.26 14.79
N LEU A 238 -17.06 0.54 14.97
CA LEU A 238 -17.99 0.82 13.89
C LEU A 238 -17.33 1.69 12.81
N PRO A 239 -17.76 1.55 11.54
CA PRO A 239 -17.27 2.41 10.46
C PRO A 239 -17.45 3.90 10.79
N GLY A 240 -16.39 4.69 10.62
CA GLY A 240 -16.39 6.13 10.90
C GLY A 240 -16.10 6.52 12.36
N THR A 241 -15.94 5.56 13.27
CA THR A 241 -15.51 5.86 14.65
C THR A 241 -14.04 6.27 14.66
N GLN A 242 -13.79 7.53 15.02
CA GLN A 242 -12.45 8.03 15.34
C GLN A 242 -12.13 7.70 16.79
N THR A 243 -10.95 7.13 17.05
CA THR A 243 -10.46 6.94 18.43
C THR A 243 -10.02 8.29 18.97
N GLY A 244 -10.87 8.94 19.76
CA GLY A 244 -10.45 10.05 20.65
C GLY A 244 -9.86 9.48 21.94
N ASP A 245 -9.04 10.28 22.64
CA ASP A 245 -8.39 9.91 23.91
C ASP A 245 -9.35 9.49 25.05
N ASP A 246 -10.66 9.72 24.89
CA ASP A 246 -11.68 9.38 25.90
C ASP A 246 -12.87 8.63 25.24
N GLY A 247 -12.86 7.29 25.24
CA GLY A 247 -14.08 6.51 24.97
C GLY A 247 -13.91 5.07 24.46
N ASP A 248 -14.11 4.10 25.35
CA ASP A 248 -14.17 2.64 25.16
C ASP A 248 -15.44 2.19 24.40
N ASP A 249 -15.63 2.63 23.15
CA ASP A 249 -16.80 2.26 22.32
C ASP A 249 -16.55 1.07 21.38
N GLY A 250 -15.40 0.39 21.55
CA GLY A 250 -15.02 -0.77 20.77
C GLY A 250 -15.65 -2.06 21.30
N THR A 251 -16.17 -2.91 20.42
CA THR A 251 -16.66 -4.25 20.81
C THR A 251 -15.48 -5.22 20.88
N LEU A 252 -15.42 -6.01 21.96
CA LEU A 252 -14.43 -7.06 22.09
C LEU A 252 -14.75 -8.21 21.14
N LEU A 253 -13.76 -8.56 20.33
CA LEU A 253 -13.83 -9.71 19.45
C LEU A 253 -13.51 -10.98 20.25
N THR A 254 -14.29 -12.05 20.02
CA THR A 254 -14.12 -13.34 20.73
C THR A 254 -13.96 -14.52 19.78
N GLU A 255 -14.20 -14.31 18.48
CA GLU A 255 -14.20 -15.36 17.47
C GLU A 255 -12.82 -15.49 16.81
N LYS A 256 -12.42 -16.74 16.57
CA LYS A 256 -11.22 -17.09 15.81
C LYS A 256 -11.50 -17.10 14.30
N PHE A 257 -10.45 -16.97 13.51
CA PHE A 257 -10.52 -16.79 12.06
C PHE A 257 -9.99 -18.01 11.30
N PRO A 258 -10.68 -18.48 10.24
CA PRO A 258 -10.16 -19.51 9.36
C PRO A 258 -9.02 -19.00 8.46
N LEU A 259 -8.84 -17.69 8.30
CA LEU A 259 -7.73 -17.12 7.57
C LEU A 259 -7.11 -15.94 8.34
N VAL A 260 -5.80 -15.98 8.51
CA VAL A 260 -5.01 -14.86 9.03
C VAL A 260 -4.04 -14.37 7.96
N LEU A 261 -3.93 -13.06 7.79
CA LEU A 261 -3.03 -12.39 6.87
C LEU A 261 -2.02 -11.52 7.65
N ALA A 262 -0.78 -11.44 7.17
CA ALA A 262 0.18 -10.43 7.62
C ALA A 262 1.19 -10.12 6.51
N ALA A 263 1.51 -8.86 6.29
CA ALA A 263 2.52 -8.45 5.31
C ALA A 263 3.50 -7.47 5.94
N ASP A 264 4.78 -7.65 5.64
CA ASP A 264 5.88 -6.80 6.10
C ASP A 264 5.76 -6.44 7.59
N SER A 265 5.87 -7.43 8.47
CA SER A 265 5.68 -7.24 9.92
C SER A 265 6.90 -7.59 10.77
N LEU A 266 8.02 -7.96 10.17
CA LEU A 266 9.21 -8.47 10.86
C LEU A 266 10.38 -7.49 10.79
N TYR A 267 10.44 -6.55 11.74
CA TYR A 267 11.45 -5.47 11.79
C TYR A 267 12.27 -5.45 13.09
N SER A 268 11.89 -6.24 14.08
CA SER A 268 12.61 -6.37 15.35
C SER A 268 12.73 -7.84 15.75
N SER A 269 13.68 -8.15 16.63
CA SER A 269 13.88 -9.51 17.14
C SER A 269 12.68 -10.07 17.91
N GLU A 270 11.79 -9.21 18.41
CA GLU A 270 10.60 -9.65 19.16
C GLU A 270 9.41 -9.98 18.24
N HIS A 271 9.36 -9.43 17.02
CA HIS A 271 8.20 -9.58 16.14
C HIS A 271 7.88 -11.03 15.77
N PRO A 272 8.85 -11.93 15.51
CA PRO A 272 8.53 -13.34 15.28
C PRO A 272 7.77 -13.98 16.44
N ARG A 273 8.14 -13.66 17.69
CA ARG A 273 7.45 -14.17 18.87
C ARG A 273 6.04 -13.60 18.96
N LEU A 274 5.93 -12.27 18.93
CA LEU A 274 4.66 -11.55 19.09
C LEU A 274 3.64 -11.91 17.99
N LEU A 275 4.09 -12.00 16.73
CA LEU A 275 3.25 -12.36 15.60
C LEU A 275 2.74 -13.79 15.73
N VAL A 276 3.61 -14.75 16.05
CA VAL A 276 3.19 -16.17 16.16
C VAL A 276 2.27 -16.40 17.36
N GLU A 277 2.53 -15.78 18.51
CA GLU A 277 1.62 -15.83 19.67
C GLU A 277 0.24 -15.25 19.32
N THR A 278 0.20 -14.18 18.53
CA THR A 278 -1.05 -13.59 18.04
C THR A 278 -1.76 -14.51 17.03
N ILE A 279 -1.03 -15.11 16.10
CA ILE A 279 -1.58 -16.09 15.15
C ILE A 279 -2.19 -17.28 15.91
N GLU A 280 -1.50 -17.82 16.92
CA GLU A 280 -2.00 -18.94 17.73
C GLU A 280 -3.30 -18.58 18.48
N ALA A 281 -3.37 -17.35 19.01
CA ALA A 281 -4.57 -16.85 19.71
C ALA A 281 -5.79 -16.74 18.79
N TRP A 282 -5.62 -16.28 17.55
CA TRP A 282 -6.73 -15.92 16.65
C TRP A 282 -7.00 -16.90 15.52
N LEU A 283 -6.08 -17.81 15.18
CA LEU A 283 -6.30 -18.79 14.12
C LEU A 283 -7.24 -19.91 14.61
N SER A 284 -8.32 -20.13 13.87
CA SER A 284 -9.29 -21.21 14.12
C SER A 284 -8.59 -22.57 14.15
N ASP A 285 -9.10 -23.49 14.97
CA ASP A 285 -8.52 -24.83 15.14
C ASP A 285 -8.95 -25.84 14.05
N THR A 286 -9.65 -25.36 13.01
CA THR A 286 -10.08 -26.19 11.89
C THR A 286 -8.91 -26.59 10.97
N SER A 287 -9.04 -27.73 10.29
CA SER A 287 -8.01 -28.26 9.40
C SER A 287 -7.85 -27.46 8.10
N ASP A 288 -8.89 -26.72 7.71
CA ASP A 288 -8.89 -25.80 6.58
C ASP A 288 -8.37 -24.41 6.93
N ALA A 289 -8.05 -24.13 8.20
CA ALA A 289 -7.53 -22.82 8.60
C ALA A 289 -6.14 -22.57 7.99
N ARG A 290 -5.90 -21.33 7.55
CA ARG A 290 -4.67 -20.91 6.86
C ARG A 290 -4.10 -19.63 7.43
N VAL A 291 -2.79 -19.48 7.28
CA VAL A 291 -2.09 -18.21 7.48
C VAL A 291 -1.36 -17.88 6.20
N ILE A 292 -1.57 -16.70 5.63
CA ILE A 292 -0.78 -16.24 4.47
C ILE A 292 0.05 -15.04 4.91
N VAL A 293 1.35 -15.11 4.65
CA VAL A 293 2.26 -14.03 4.95
C VAL A 293 3.13 -13.67 3.76
N GLU A 294 3.59 -12.43 3.72
CA GLU A 294 4.64 -12.01 2.81
C GLU A 294 5.61 -11.03 3.49
N PHE A 295 6.91 -11.32 3.41
CA PHE A 295 7.97 -10.52 4.04
C PHE A 295 9.07 -10.19 3.03
N PRO A 296 9.64 -8.97 3.06
CA PRO A 296 10.77 -8.63 2.22
C PRO A 296 12.04 -9.32 2.71
N PHE A 297 12.86 -9.78 1.77
CA PHE A 297 14.24 -10.16 2.04
C PHE A 297 15.08 -8.91 2.23
N ARG A 298 15.28 -8.54 3.50
CA ARG A 298 16.27 -7.55 3.90
C ARG A 298 17.30 -8.27 4.75
N ASP A 299 18.59 -8.12 4.44
CA ASP A 299 19.68 -8.85 5.12
C ASP A 299 19.62 -8.72 6.65
N ALA A 300 19.23 -7.54 7.14
CA ALA A 300 19.08 -7.27 8.57
C ALA A 300 17.96 -8.08 9.26
N TYR A 301 16.99 -8.58 8.50
CA TYR A 301 15.79 -9.24 9.02
C TYR A 301 15.67 -10.73 8.65
N LEU A 302 16.67 -11.30 7.97
CA LEU A 302 16.71 -12.73 7.65
C LEU A 302 16.61 -13.62 8.92
N PRO A 303 17.31 -13.31 10.04
CA PRO A 303 17.16 -14.11 11.27
C PRO A 303 15.73 -14.13 11.82
N GLN A 304 14.96 -13.06 11.59
CA GLN A 304 13.58 -12.94 12.05
C GLN A 304 12.65 -13.85 11.23
N ILE A 305 12.89 -14.01 9.93
CA ILE A 305 12.17 -14.95 9.07
C ILE A 305 12.43 -16.39 9.54
N ASP A 306 13.68 -16.73 9.86
CA ASP A 306 14.04 -18.06 10.36
C ASP A 306 13.39 -18.35 11.72
N ASP A 307 13.41 -17.40 12.65
CA ASP A 307 12.74 -17.55 13.95
C ASP A 307 11.21 -17.66 13.78
N PHE A 308 10.61 -16.88 12.87
CA PHE A 308 9.19 -16.99 12.54
C PHE A 308 8.84 -18.40 12.04
N ARG A 309 9.60 -18.93 11.07
CA ARG A 309 9.41 -20.30 10.56
C ARG A 309 9.49 -21.35 11.66
N ALA A 310 10.50 -21.24 12.53
CA ALA A 310 10.68 -22.18 13.64
C ALA A 310 9.53 -22.13 14.65
N ARG A 311 9.01 -20.94 14.95
CA ARG A 311 7.88 -20.74 15.88
C ARG A 311 6.56 -21.22 15.29
N MET A 312 6.29 -20.93 14.01
CA MET A 312 5.11 -21.45 13.31
C MET A 312 5.07 -22.99 13.37
N GLY A 313 6.23 -23.64 13.19
CA GLY A 313 6.36 -25.10 13.36
C GLY A 313 6.01 -25.60 14.77
N LYS A 314 6.39 -24.85 15.81
CA LYS A 314 6.10 -25.21 17.22
C LYS A 314 4.62 -25.16 17.56
N ILE A 315 3.85 -24.27 16.92
CA ILE A 315 2.39 -24.19 17.09
C ILE A 315 1.63 -25.14 16.14
N GLY A 316 2.33 -26.06 15.47
CA GLY A 316 1.73 -27.10 14.64
C GLY A 316 1.36 -26.67 13.21
N LEU A 317 1.88 -25.54 12.74
CA LEU A 317 1.71 -25.07 11.36
C LEU A 317 2.90 -25.48 10.49
N SER A 318 2.61 -25.83 9.24
CA SER A 318 3.60 -26.15 8.22
C SER A 318 3.31 -25.38 6.94
N ILE A 319 4.35 -25.09 6.16
CA ILE A 319 4.22 -24.48 4.84
C ILE A 319 3.53 -25.46 3.90
N ILE A 320 2.42 -25.03 3.32
CA ILE A 320 1.70 -25.73 2.26
C ILE A 320 2.23 -25.30 0.90
N GLU A 321 2.48 -24.01 0.74
CA GLU A 321 2.97 -23.40 -0.48
C GLU A 321 3.83 -22.18 -0.12
N GLU A 322 4.92 -21.94 -0.85
CA GLU A 322 5.75 -20.75 -0.71
C GLU A 322 6.39 -20.39 -2.04
N GLY A 323 6.88 -19.16 -2.13
CA GLY A 323 7.63 -18.68 -3.28
C GLY A 323 8.29 -17.34 -3.03
N GLU A 324 9.00 -16.87 -4.04
CA GLU A 324 9.64 -15.57 -4.05
C GLU A 324 9.07 -14.69 -5.15
N GLU A 325 9.02 -13.39 -4.89
CA GLU A 325 8.60 -12.39 -5.84
C GLU A 325 9.48 -11.16 -5.80
N LYS A 326 9.38 -10.36 -6.86
CA LYS A 326 10.06 -9.08 -6.97
C LYS A 326 9.02 -7.99 -7.20
N GLY A 327 9.15 -6.90 -6.46
CA GLY A 327 8.28 -5.74 -6.56
C GLY A 327 9.07 -4.46 -6.41
N TYR A 328 8.39 -3.34 -6.59
CA TYR A 328 8.99 -2.02 -6.40
C TYR A 328 8.27 -1.30 -5.27
N ASP A 329 9.01 -0.56 -4.46
CA ASP A 329 8.44 0.44 -3.56
C ASP A 329 9.25 1.74 -3.56
N ASP A 330 8.74 2.76 -2.86
CA ASP A 330 9.38 4.06 -2.77
C ASP A 330 10.56 4.08 -1.77
N TRP A 331 10.88 2.94 -1.14
CA TRP A 331 11.73 2.83 0.05
C TRP A 331 12.94 1.90 -0.14
N GLY A 332 13.08 1.28 -1.32
CA GLY A 332 14.20 0.42 -1.66
C GLY A 332 15.57 1.05 -1.33
N TRP A 333 16.41 0.30 -0.63
CA TRP A 333 17.79 0.68 -0.33
C TRP A 333 18.71 0.01 -1.36
N ALA A 334 19.42 0.82 -2.15
CA ALA A 334 20.45 0.31 -3.05
C ALA A 334 21.66 -0.20 -2.23
N GLY A 335 21.96 -1.50 -2.34
CA GLY A 335 23.33 -1.96 -2.16
C GLY A 335 24.24 -1.30 -3.21
N ALA A 336 25.51 -1.07 -2.87
CA ALA A 336 26.39 -0.15 -3.57
C ALA A 336 26.82 -0.54 -5.01
N ASP A 337 26.28 -1.62 -5.61
CA ASP A 337 26.85 -2.22 -6.82
C ASP A 337 25.89 -2.46 -8.00
N ASP A 338 24.59 -2.11 -7.92
CA ASP A 338 23.66 -2.37 -9.03
C ASP A 338 23.31 -1.10 -9.83
N GLU A 339 23.26 -1.27 -11.16
CA GLU A 339 23.03 -0.26 -12.18
C GLU A 339 21.82 0.64 -11.85
N GLU A 340 21.84 1.88 -12.36
CA GLU A 340 20.91 2.99 -12.05
C GLU A 340 19.39 2.68 -12.06
N ASN A 341 18.99 1.51 -12.55
CA ASN A 341 17.60 1.07 -12.71
C ASN A 341 17.05 0.19 -11.56
N ASP A 342 17.88 -0.27 -10.61
CA ASP A 342 17.47 -1.26 -9.59
C ASP A 342 17.21 -0.69 -8.18
N LYS A 343 17.25 0.64 -8.03
CA LYS A 343 17.19 1.33 -6.72
C LYS A 343 15.90 1.15 -5.91
N ALA A 344 14.84 0.62 -6.52
CA ALA A 344 13.53 0.44 -5.89
C ALA A 344 13.09 -1.04 -5.82
N LEU A 345 13.90 -1.97 -6.32
CA LEU A 345 13.54 -3.38 -6.39
C LEU A 345 13.63 -4.03 -5.00
N VAL A 346 12.56 -4.69 -4.59
CA VAL A 346 12.46 -5.45 -3.34
C VAL A 346 12.12 -6.88 -3.67
N ARG A 347 12.91 -7.82 -3.14
CA ARG A 347 12.60 -9.25 -3.20
C ARG A 347 11.80 -9.62 -1.96
N CYS A 348 10.72 -10.38 -2.13
CA CYS A 348 9.87 -10.83 -1.04
C CYS A 348 9.70 -12.34 -1.06
N TRP A 349 9.51 -12.91 0.12
CA TRP A 349 9.10 -14.29 0.33
C TRP A 349 7.65 -14.31 0.81
N TRP A 350 6.80 -15.03 0.08
CA TRP A 350 5.44 -15.30 0.49
C TRP A 350 5.28 -16.76 0.88
N SER A 351 4.38 -17.04 1.81
CA SER A 351 4.05 -18.41 2.22
C SER A 351 2.62 -18.56 2.70
N CYS A 352 2.04 -19.72 2.41
CA CYS A 352 0.75 -20.18 2.91
C CYS A 352 0.99 -21.34 3.87
N TRP A 353 0.52 -21.19 5.10
CA TRP A 353 0.66 -22.14 6.19
C TRP A 353 -0.67 -22.79 6.52
N GLY A 354 -0.63 -24.04 6.97
CA GLY A 354 -1.79 -24.70 7.58
C GLY A 354 -1.37 -25.86 8.47
N ARG A 355 -2.36 -26.44 9.15
CA ARG A 355 -2.14 -27.61 10.01
C ARG A 355 -1.98 -28.85 9.14
N LEU A 356 -0.99 -29.68 9.46
CA LEU A 356 -0.89 -31.03 8.90
C LEU A 356 -2.16 -31.79 9.32
N ALA A 357 -2.83 -32.42 8.35
CA ALA A 357 -3.89 -33.36 8.69
C ALA A 357 -3.29 -34.40 9.63
N SER A 358 -3.84 -34.54 10.84
CA SER A 358 -3.51 -35.68 11.67
C SER A 358 -3.78 -36.92 10.83
N ALA A 359 -2.76 -37.77 10.67
CA ALA A 359 -2.96 -39.10 10.15
C ALA A 359 -4.00 -39.75 11.08
N THR A 360 -5.25 -39.81 10.64
CA THR A 360 -6.29 -40.60 11.28
C THR A 360 -5.81 -42.04 11.24
N ASN A 361 -5.29 -42.52 12.37
CA ASN A 361 -5.02 -43.93 12.61
C ASN A 361 -6.31 -44.72 12.71
#